data_AF-H5U3A2-F1
#
_entry.id   AF-H5U3A2-F1
#
_cell.length_a   1.000
_cell.length_b   1.000
_cell.length_c   1.000
_cell.angle_alpha   90.00
_cell.angle_beta   90.00
_cell.angle_gamma   90.00
#
_symmetry.space_group_name_H-M   'P 1'
#
loop_
_entity.id
_entity.type
_entity.pdbx_description
1 polymer ?
#
loop_
_entity_poly.entity_id
_entity_poly.type
_entity_poly.pdbx_seq_one_letter_code
_entity_poly.pdbx_strand_id
1 'polypeptide(L)'
;MLTVVNSNEGSNPAGEDRSILDQIVRDGARQMLAAALRAEVAACIDQFTDQVDENGHRLVVRNGSHNEREVMTAAGAVAVKAPRVND
;
A
#
# COMPACT_ATOMS: atom_id res chain seq x y z
N MET A 1 -26.03 -31.14 0.81
CA MET A 1 -24.67 -30.78 1.28
C MET A 1 -24.01 -30.00 0.17
N LEU A 2 -23.48 -28.80 0.45
CA LEU A 2 -22.60 -28.13 -0.51
C LEU A 2 -21.22 -28.78 -0.42
N THR A 3 -20.77 -29.38 -1.51
CA THR A 3 -19.42 -29.94 -1.61
C THR A 3 -18.49 -28.82 -2.09
N VAL A 4 -17.59 -28.38 -1.22
CA VAL A 4 -16.48 -27.49 -1.62
C VAL A 4 -15.43 -28.38 -2.27
N VAL A 5 -15.23 -28.21 -3.58
CA VAL A 5 -14.15 -28.85 -4.32
C VAL A 5 -12.94 -27.91 -4.27
N ASN A 6 -11.94 -28.24 -3.46
CA ASN A 6 -10.63 -27.62 -3.56
C ASN A 6 -9.86 -28.26 -4.71
N SER A 7 -9.93 -27.65 -5.89
CA SER A 7 -9.03 -27.96 -7.01
C SER A 7 -7.65 -27.37 -6.70
N ASN A 8 -6.88 -28.06 -5.86
CA ASN A 8 -5.47 -27.78 -5.68
C ASN A 8 -4.67 -28.50 -6.76
N GLU A 9 -4.58 -27.91 -7.95
CA GLU A 9 -3.61 -28.33 -8.98
C GLU A 9 -2.91 -27.10 -9.58
N GLY A 10 -1.63 -26.97 -9.23
CA GLY A 10 -0.53 -26.59 -10.12
C GLY A 10 -0.63 -25.30 -10.95
N SER A 11 0.10 -24.28 -10.49
CA SER A 11 0.90 -23.33 -11.29
C SER A 11 0.27 -22.68 -12.54
N ASN A 12 -0.11 -21.41 -12.39
CA ASN A 12 -0.50 -20.42 -13.41
C ASN A 12 0.02 -20.64 -14.85
N PRO A 13 -0.85 -20.32 -15.81
CA PRO A 13 -0.58 -19.29 -16.79
C PRO A 13 -1.46 -18.05 -16.54
N ALA A 14 -0.91 -16.87 -16.83
CA ALA A 14 -1.60 -15.59 -16.70
C ALA A 14 -2.75 -15.44 -17.71
N GLY A 15 -3.92 -15.01 -17.24
CA GLY A 15 -5.14 -14.71 -18.03
C GLY A 15 -5.89 -15.98 -18.41
N GLU A 16 -7.17 -16.21 -18.15
CA GLU A 16 -8.36 -15.35 -18.02
C GLU A 16 -9.30 -16.12 -17.06
N ASP A 17 -9.21 -15.93 -15.75
CA ASP A 17 -10.31 -15.39 -14.94
C ASP A 17 -9.83 -15.45 -13.50
N ARG A 18 -9.13 -14.40 -13.03
CA ARG A 18 -8.94 -14.26 -11.58
C ARG A 18 -10.33 -14.10 -10.99
N SER A 19 -10.68 -14.98 -10.05
CA SER A 19 -11.94 -14.92 -9.31
C SER A 19 -12.24 -13.47 -8.93
N ILE A 20 -13.49 -13.03 -9.09
CA ILE A 20 -13.93 -11.69 -8.70
C ILE A 20 -13.54 -11.39 -7.25
N LEU A 21 -13.55 -12.42 -6.39
CA LEU A 21 -13.10 -12.30 -5.00
C LEU A 21 -11.62 -11.96 -4.89
N ASP A 22 -10.74 -12.57 -5.69
CA ASP A 22 -9.30 -12.28 -5.67
C ASP A 22 -9.01 -10.85 -6.13
N GLN A 23 -9.78 -10.34 -7.08
CA GLN A 23 -9.69 -8.95 -7.53
C GLN A 23 -10.09 -7.99 -6.42
N ILE A 24 -11.22 -8.25 -5.74
CA ILE A 24 -11.69 -7.45 -4.60
C ILE A 24 -10.65 -7.47 -3.48
N VAL A 25 -10.07 -8.64 -3.17
CA VAL A 25 -9.06 -8.79 -2.12
C VAL A 25 -7.79 -8.00 -2.48
N ARG A 26 -7.32 -8.07 -3.72
CA ARG A 26 -6.14 -7.30 -4.17
C ARG A 26 -6.40 -5.81 -4.14
N ASP A 27 -7.58 -5.38 -4.54
CA ASP A 27 -7.99 -3.98 -4.55
C ASP A 27 -8.12 -3.43 -3.14
N GLY A 28 -8.71 -4.20 -2.23
CA GLY A 28 -8.76 -3.91 -0.81
C GLY A 28 -7.37 -3.78 -0.21
N ALA A 29 -6.48 -4.75 -0.48
CA ALA A 29 -5.09 -4.70 -0.01
C ALA A 29 -4.35 -3.45 -0.50
N ARG A 30 -4.50 -3.08 -1.77
CA ARG A 30 -3.94 -1.85 -2.35
C ARG A 30 -4.44 -0.59 -1.65
N GLN A 31 -5.74 -0.50 -1.39
CA GLN A 31 -6.34 0.65 -0.71
C GLN A 31 -5.89 0.73 0.76
N MET A 32 -5.86 -0.41 1.46
CA MET A 32 -5.39 -0.50 2.84
C MET A 32 -3.93 -0.07 2.98
N LEU A 33 -3.03 -0.58 2.12
CA LEU A 33 -1.62 -0.18 2.12
C LEU A 33 -1.46 1.31 1.82
N ALA A 34 -2.18 1.84 0.83
CA ALA A 34 -2.14 3.26 0.54
C ALA A 34 -2.65 4.13 1.69
N ALA A 35 -3.65 3.66 2.44
CA ALA A 35 -4.18 4.36 3.62
C ALA A 35 -3.19 4.31 4.78
N ALA A 36 -2.62 3.14 5.07
CA ALA A 36 -1.63 2.95 6.12
C ALA A 36 -0.40 3.84 5.92
N LEU A 37 0.17 3.85 4.71
CA LEU A 37 1.33 4.69 4.39
C LEU A 37 1.03 6.19 4.51
N ARG A 38 -0.19 6.62 4.17
CA ARG A 38 -0.61 8.01 4.37
C ARG A 38 -0.75 8.35 5.85
N ALA A 39 -1.29 7.44 6.65
CA ALA A 39 -1.44 7.63 8.08
C ALA A 39 -0.08 7.68 8.79
N GLU A 40 0.87 6.82 8.40
CA GLU A 40 2.24 6.82 8.91
C GLU A 40 2.95 8.16 8.64
N VAL A 41 2.87 8.63 7.40
CA VAL A 41 3.45 9.93 7.00
C VAL A 41 2.82 11.09 7.76
N ALA A 42 1.50 11.08 7.96
CA ALA A 42 0.83 12.09 8.76
C ALA A 42 1.30 12.07 10.22
N ALA A 43 1.35 10.89 10.83
CA ALA A 43 1.83 10.74 12.21
C ALA A 43 3.30 11.17 12.38
N CYS A 44 4.16 10.84 11.42
CA CYS A 44 5.55 11.29 11.38
C CYS A 44 5.62 12.83 11.36
N ILE A 45 4.91 13.45 10.43
CA ILE A 45 4.84 14.92 10.32
C ILE A 45 4.33 15.53 11.62
N ASP A 46 3.23 15.03 12.18
CA ASP A 46 2.62 15.56 13.40
C ASP A 46 3.57 15.47 14.61
N GLN A 47 4.37 14.41 14.71
CA GLN A 47 5.38 14.24 15.76
C GLN A 47 6.44 15.35 15.77
N PHE A 48 6.72 15.95 14.61
CA PHE A 48 7.77 16.96 14.43
C PHE A 48 7.21 18.35 14.12
N THR A 49 5.95 18.62 14.46
CA THR A 49 5.30 19.91 14.16
C THR A 49 6.00 21.11 14.78
N ASP A 50 6.55 20.95 15.98
CA ASP A 50 7.21 22.05 16.73
C ASP A 50 8.68 22.25 16.32
N GLN A 51 9.22 21.38 15.46
CA GLN A 51 10.59 21.50 14.98
C GLN A 51 10.62 22.40 13.75
N VAL A 52 11.10 23.62 13.95
CA VAL A 52 11.20 24.66 12.92
C VAL A 52 12.62 25.21 12.80
N ASP A 53 12.95 25.70 11.61
CA ASP A 53 14.18 26.46 11.36
C ASP A 53 14.10 27.89 11.96
N GLU A 54 15.18 28.66 11.81
CA GLU A 54 15.27 30.05 12.27
C GLU A 54 14.23 30.99 11.63
N ASN A 55 13.68 30.60 10.47
CA ASN A 55 12.66 31.36 9.74
C ASN A 55 11.23 30.87 10.07
N GLY A 56 11.07 29.88 10.95
CA GLY A 56 9.79 29.30 11.33
C GLY A 56 9.25 28.25 10.35
N HIS A 57 10.04 27.74 9.42
CA HIS A 57 9.63 26.65 8.53
C HIS A 57 9.79 25.30 9.23
N ARG A 58 8.80 24.42 9.04
CA ARG A 58 8.86 23.05 9.54
C ARG A 58 10.02 22.29 8.91
N LEU A 59 10.82 21.64 9.75
CA LEU A 59 11.95 20.83 9.29
C LEU A 59 11.48 19.54 8.61
N VAL A 60 10.36 18.98 9.08
CA VAL A 60 9.78 17.73 8.57
C VAL A 60 8.50 18.00 7.80
N VAL A 61 8.53 17.72 6.49
CA VAL A 61 7.40 17.96 5.58
C VAL A 61 7.19 16.82 4.59
N ARG A 62 5.96 16.66 4.10
CA ARG A 62 5.69 15.72 3.01
C ARG A 62 6.34 16.20 1.71
N ASN A 63 7.14 15.35 1.06
CA ASN A 63 7.85 15.65 -0.18
C ASN A 63 7.50 14.69 -1.32
N GLY A 64 6.23 14.74 -1.75
CA GLY A 64 5.76 13.94 -2.88
C GLY A 64 5.70 12.44 -2.57
N SER A 65 6.17 11.62 -3.52
CA SER A 65 6.07 10.16 -3.47
C SER A 65 7.20 9.49 -4.24
N HIS A 66 7.62 8.31 -3.83
CA HIS A 66 8.51 7.46 -4.61
C HIS A 66 7.86 6.98 -5.91
N ASN A 67 8.69 6.44 -6.80
CA ASN A 67 8.22 5.68 -7.96
C ASN A 67 7.38 4.49 -7.48
N GLU A 68 6.39 4.13 -8.29
CA GLU A 68 5.56 2.97 -8.01
C GLU A 68 6.39 1.69 -8.07
N ARG A 69 6.08 0.75 -7.16
CA ARG A 69 6.72 -0.57 -7.11
C ARG A 69 5.70 -1.63 -6.72
N GLU A 70 5.94 -2.87 -7.11
CA GLU A 70 5.16 -3.99 -6.63
C GLU A 70 5.63 -4.45 -5.24
N VAL A 71 4.66 -4.70 -4.37
CA VAL A 71 4.85 -5.33 -3.06
C VAL A 71 4.15 -6.67 -3.08
N MET A 72 4.88 -7.75 -2.80
CA MET A 72 4.28 -9.07 -2.67
C MET A 72 3.51 -9.16 -1.34
N THR A 73 2.23 -9.54 -1.42
CA THR A 73 1.35 -9.73 -0.26
C THR A 73 0.64 -11.08 -0.36
N ALA A 74 -0.11 -11.46 0.66
CA ALA A 74 -1.00 -12.63 0.59
C ALA A 74 -2.09 -12.50 -0.49
N ALA A 75 -2.45 -11.26 -0.89
CA ALA A 75 -3.35 -10.98 -2.02
C ALA A 75 -2.65 -11.00 -3.39
N GLY A 76 -1.37 -11.39 -3.41
CA GLY A 76 -0.48 -11.33 -4.56
C GLY A 76 0.28 -10.00 -4.66
N ALA A 77 0.88 -9.75 -5.84
CA ALA A 77 1.59 -8.51 -6.12
C ALA A 77 0.63 -7.31 -6.17
N VAL A 78 0.93 -6.29 -5.38
CA VAL A 78 0.15 -5.05 -5.25
C VAL A 78 1.05 -3.86 -5.59
N ALA A 79 0.64 -3.05 -6.56
CA ALA A 79 1.31 -1.80 -6.88
C ALA A 79 1.13 -0.79 -5.73
N VAL A 80 2.25 -0.21 -5.29
CA VAL A 80 2.30 0.74 -4.17
C VAL A 80 3.14 1.95 -4.57
N LYS A 81 2.61 3.14 -4.29
CA LYS A 81 3.32 4.42 -4.43
C LYS A 81 3.47 5.07 -3.06
N ALA A 82 4.62 4.86 -2.42
CA ALA A 82 4.86 5.34 -1.05
C ALA A 82 5.04 6.88 -1.02
N PRO A 83 4.31 7.61 -0.16
CA PRO A 83 4.58 9.02 0.08
C PRO A 83 5.95 9.19 0.75
N ARG A 84 6.56 10.37 0.57
CA ARG A 84 7.85 10.70 1.16
C ARG A 84 7.70 11.79 2.21
N VAL A 85 8.56 11.73 3.20
CA VAL A 85 8.85 12.81 4.14
C VAL A 85 10.26 13.28 3.85
N ASN A 86 10.50 14.60 3.95
CA ASN A 86 11.85 15.13 4.11
C ASN A 86 12.11 15.18 5.60
N ASP A 87 13.02 14.32 6.05
CA ASP A 87 13.62 14.28 7.38
C ASP A 87 15.06 14.82 7.37
#